data_AF-A0A0E0R3K7-F1
#
_entry.id   AF-A0A0E0R3K7-F1
#
_cell.length_a   1.000
_cell.length_b   1.000
_cell.length_c   1.000
_cell.angle_alpha   90.00
_cell.angle_beta   90.00
_cell.angle_gamma   90.00
#
_symmetry.space_group_name_H-M   'P 1'
#
loop_
_entity.id
_entity.type
_entity.pdbx_description
1 polymer ?
#
loop_
_entity_poly.entity_id
_entity_poly.type
_entity_poly.pdbx_seq_one_letter_code
_entity_poly.pdbx_strand_id
1 'polypeptide(L)'
;MLSKGQGKTIRTYEQLVCALEKDNRADEACRIWEFKIAHDLQSVPWRFCRLMLGIYYRNNKLDRLVKLFKNLEACGRKPPSKDIVRKVEDAYEMLGLVEEKKELLEKYKDLFDKPSSNDKKKGRQFKKIKRGEIFS
;
A
#
# COMPACT_ATOMS: atom_id res chain seq x y z
N MET A 1 32.90 -16.47 -12.12
CA MET A 1 31.76 -16.69 -13.04
C MET A 1 30.48 -16.60 -12.23
N LEU A 2 29.61 -15.63 -12.50
CA LEU A 2 28.35 -15.44 -11.77
C LEU A 2 27.36 -16.53 -12.21
N SER A 3 27.08 -17.48 -11.33
CA SER A 3 26.19 -18.61 -11.58
C SER A 3 24.72 -18.17 -11.68
N LYS A 4 23.99 -18.90 -12.52
CA LYS A 4 22.57 -18.76 -12.88
C LYS A 4 21.71 -18.45 -11.65
N GLY A 5 21.16 -17.23 -11.60
CA GLY A 5 20.24 -16.83 -10.53
C GLY A 5 20.30 -15.35 -10.12
N GLN A 6 20.41 -14.41 -11.07
CA GLN A 6 20.00 -13.03 -10.77
C GLN A 6 18.47 -13.00 -10.77
N GLY A 7 17.86 -13.57 -9.73
CA GLY A 7 16.44 -13.37 -9.47
C GLY A 7 16.23 -11.87 -9.35
N LYS A 8 15.66 -11.22 -10.37
CA LYS A 8 15.27 -9.82 -10.32
C LYS A 8 14.30 -9.70 -9.16
N THR A 9 14.80 -9.28 -8.01
CA THR A 9 14.05 -9.28 -6.76
C THR A 9 12.92 -8.26 -6.90
N ILE A 10 11.75 -8.55 -6.33
CA ILE A 10 10.58 -7.64 -6.32
C ILE A 10 10.99 -6.19 -5.94
N ARG A 11 11.97 -6.04 -5.03
CA ARG A 11 12.55 -4.75 -4.63
C ARG A 11 13.13 -3.95 -5.81
N THR A 12 13.80 -4.61 -6.76
CA THR A 12 14.37 -3.96 -7.95
C THR A 12 13.26 -3.37 -8.83
N TYR A 13 12.19 -4.14 -9.06
CA TYR A 13 11.04 -3.66 -9.81
C TYR A 13 10.29 -2.56 -9.08
N GLU A 14 10.15 -2.66 -7.76
CA GLU A 14 9.56 -1.61 -6.92
C GLU A 14 10.33 -0.28 -7.06
N GLN A 15 11.67 -0.33 -7.00
CA GLN A 15 12.52 0.85 -7.20
C GLN A 15 12.40 1.41 -8.61
N LEU A 16 12.39 0.55 -9.64
CA LEU A 16 12.23 0.96 -11.03
C LEU A 16 10.88 1.64 -11.28
N VAL A 17 9.78 1.05 -10.79
CA VAL A 17 8.44 1.64 -10.87
C VAL A 17 8.38 2.98 -10.16
N CYS A 18 8.98 3.09 -8.97
CA CYS A 18 9.03 4.36 -8.23
C CYS A 18 9.86 5.43 -8.97
N ALA A 19 10.97 5.05 -9.62
CA ALA A 19 11.77 5.97 -10.43
C ALA A 19 10.99 6.46 -11.65
N LEU A 20 10.35 5.56 -12.39
CA LEU A 20 9.54 5.89 -13.56
C LEU A 20 8.35 6.79 -13.20
N GLU A 21 7.70 6.54 -12.06
CA GLU A 21 6.63 7.42 -11.59
C GLU A 21 7.14 8.85 -11.36
N LYS A 22 8.27 9.01 -10.66
CA LYS A 22 8.87 10.33 -10.38
C LYS A 22 9.34 11.04 -11.65
N ASP A 23 9.67 10.28 -12.69
CA ASP A 23 10.05 10.77 -14.02
C ASP A 23 8.81 11.03 -14.92
N ASN A 24 7.59 11.06 -14.35
CA ASN A 24 6.32 11.22 -15.07
C ASN A 24 6.05 10.16 -16.16
N ARG A 25 6.70 9.00 -16.09
CA ARG A 25 6.56 7.87 -17.04
C ARG A 25 5.67 6.78 -16.46
N ALA A 26 4.49 7.19 -16.00
CA ALA A 26 3.54 6.30 -15.33
C ALA A 26 3.10 5.12 -16.22
N ASP A 27 2.98 5.31 -17.54
CA ASP A 27 2.60 4.24 -18.46
C ASP A 27 3.62 3.10 -18.51
N GLU A 28 4.92 3.43 -18.47
CA GLU A 28 5.98 2.42 -18.43
C GLU A 28 5.99 1.68 -17.10
N ALA A 29 5.80 2.40 -15.99
CA ALA A 29 5.60 1.79 -14.68
C ALA A 29 4.43 0.79 -14.68
N CYS A 30 3.30 1.18 -15.27
CA CYS A 30 2.12 0.31 -15.40
C CYS A 30 2.42 -0.94 -16.25
N ARG A 31 3.11 -0.80 -17.38
CA ARG A 31 3.51 -1.94 -18.22
C ARG A 31 4.42 -2.90 -17.46
N ILE A 32 5.43 -2.39 -16.75
CA ILE A 32 6.33 -3.24 -15.95
C ILE A 32 5.54 -4.02 -14.89
N TRP A 33 4.64 -3.34 -14.19
CA TRP A 33 3.78 -3.99 -13.20
C TRP A 33 2.96 -5.13 -13.83
N GLU A 34 2.25 -4.85 -14.93
CA GLU A 34 1.39 -5.82 -15.60
C GLU A 34 2.17 -7.03 -16.12
N PHE A 35 3.31 -6.81 -16.77
CA PHE A 35 4.08 -7.90 -17.38
C PHE A 35 4.98 -8.67 -16.42
N LYS A 36 5.48 -8.02 -15.36
CA LYS A 36 6.52 -8.61 -14.50
C LYS A 36 6.06 -8.94 -13.09
N ILE A 37 4.94 -8.39 -12.62
CA ILE A 37 4.58 -8.46 -11.19
C ILE A 37 3.15 -8.94 -10.95
N ALA A 38 2.17 -8.46 -11.73
CA ALA A 38 0.75 -8.64 -11.46
C ALA A 38 0.24 -10.10 -11.53
N HIS A 39 1.08 -11.05 -11.97
CA HIS A 39 0.74 -12.47 -12.10
C HIS A 39 0.76 -13.24 -10.77
N ASP A 40 1.52 -12.78 -9.77
CA ASP A 40 1.56 -13.40 -8.44
C ASP A 40 1.45 -12.32 -7.35
N LEU A 41 0.23 -11.86 -7.09
CA LEU A 41 -0.01 -10.84 -6.09
C LEU A 41 0.20 -11.34 -4.65
N GLN A 42 0.26 -12.64 -4.38
CA GLN A 42 0.47 -13.16 -3.02
C GLN A 42 1.87 -12.87 -2.53
N SER A 43 2.87 -13.03 -3.40
CA SER A 43 4.28 -12.81 -3.08
C SER A 43 4.69 -11.33 -3.10
N VAL A 44 3.83 -10.44 -3.61
CA VAL A 44 4.10 -9.00 -3.68
C VAL A 44 3.83 -8.32 -2.33
N PRO A 45 4.78 -7.58 -1.73
CA PRO A 45 4.54 -6.83 -0.51
C PRO A 45 3.45 -5.77 -0.68
N TRP A 46 2.60 -5.60 0.34
CA TRP A 46 1.51 -4.59 0.33
C TRP A 46 2.00 -3.17 0.03
N ARG A 47 3.23 -2.82 0.42
CA ARG A 47 3.82 -1.51 0.11
C ARG A 47 3.93 -1.25 -1.41
N PHE A 48 4.23 -2.27 -2.21
CA PHE A 48 4.32 -2.15 -3.66
C PHE A 48 2.93 -2.14 -4.30
N CYS A 49 2.00 -2.94 -3.79
CA CYS A 49 0.58 -2.83 -4.17
C CYS A 49 0.03 -1.43 -3.91
N ARG A 50 0.35 -0.84 -2.74
CA ARG A 50 -0.05 0.52 -2.38
C ARG A 50 0.57 1.58 -3.31
N LEU A 51 1.83 1.40 -3.71
CA LEU A 51 2.49 2.25 -4.71
C LEU A 51 1.69 2.23 -6.02
N MET A 52 1.34 1.05 -6.53
CA MET A 52 0.60 0.91 -7.77
C MET A 52 -0.82 1.46 -7.70
N LEU A 53 -1.55 1.23 -6.61
CA LEU A 53 -2.86 1.85 -6.40
C LEU A 53 -2.75 3.38 -6.44
N GLY A 54 -1.70 3.95 -5.84
CA GLY A 54 -1.43 5.38 -5.91
C GLY A 54 -1.10 5.88 -7.32
N ILE A 55 -0.28 5.14 -8.08
CA ILE A 55 0.07 5.47 -9.46
C ILE A 55 -1.19 5.47 -10.32
N TYR A 56 -2.02 4.42 -10.23
CA TYR A 56 -3.27 4.36 -10.99
C TYR A 56 -4.22 5.50 -10.63
N TYR A 57 -4.34 5.82 -9.34
CA TYR A 57 -5.18 6.93 -8.89
C TYR A 57 -4.72 8.28 -9.48
N ARG A 58 -3.43 8.63 -9.32
CA ARG A 58 -2.87 9.91 -9.79
C ARG A 58 -2.93 10.09 -11.31
N ASN A 59 -2.96 8.98 -12.06
CA ASN A 59 -2.96 8.98 -13.52
C ASN A 59 -4.35 8.67 -14.12
N ASN A 60 -5.41 8.77 -13.33
CA ASN A 60 -6.80 8.51 -13.74
C ASN A 60 -7.01 7.12 -14.41
N LYS A 61 -6.25 6.11 -13.99
CA LYS A 61 -6.39 4.70 -14.43
C LYS A 61 -7.27 3.94 -13.46
N LEU A 62 -8.47 4.46 -13.19
CA LEU A 62 -9.35 4.01 -12.12
C LEU A 62 -9.86 2.57 -12.34
N ASP A 63 -10.07 2.17 -13.58
CA ASP A 63 -10.40 0.79 -13.97
C ASP A 63 -9.33 -0.21 -13.50
N ARG A 64 -8.06 0.14 -13.69
CA ARG A 64 -6.91 -0.68 -13.26
C ARG A 64 -6.75 -0.68 -11.75
N LEU A 65 -7.04 0.44 -11.09
CA LEU A 65 -7.05 0.54 -9.64
C LEU A 65 -8.07 -0.43 -9.04
N VAL A 66 -9.32 -0.37 -9.51
CA VAL A 66 -10.40 -1.25 -9.05
C VAL A 66 -10.05 -2.71 -9.33
N LYS A 67 -9.57 -3.02 -10.53
CA LYS A 67 -9.14 -4.38 -10.90
C LYS A 67 -8.04 -4.91 -9.98
N LEU A 68 -7.02 -4.10 -9.69
CA LEU A 68 -5.95 -4.48 -8.77
C LEU A 68 -6.49 -4.75 -7.37
N PHE A 69 -7.37 -3.88 -6.85
CA PHE A 69 -7.94 -4.05 -5.53
C PHE A 69 -8.78 -5.34 -5.43
N LYS A 70 -9.69 -5.57 -6.38
CA LYS A 70 -10.49 -6.79 -6.45
C LYS A 70 -9.62 -8.05 -6.50
N ASN A 71 -8.52 -8.03 -7.26
CA ASN A 71 -7.57 -9.15 -7.31
C ASN A 71 -6.86 -9.39 -5.97
N LEU A 72 -6.51 -8.32 -5.23
CA LEU A 72 -5.94 -8.43 -3.89
C LEU A 72 -6.95 -9.01 -2.89
N GLU A 73 -8.21 -8.62 -2.98
CA GLU A 73 -9.28 -9.19 -2.17
C GLU A 73 -9.56 -10.66 -2.50
N ALA A 74 -9.55 -11.03 -3.78
CA ALA A 74 -9.67 -12.42 -4.22
C ALA A 74 -8.50 -13.30 -3.72
N CYS A 75 -7.34 -12.68 -3.53
CA CYS A 75 -6.19 -13.28 -2.85
C CYS A 75 -6.35 -13.36 -1.31
N GLY A 76 -7.49 -12.96 -0.74
CA GLY A 76 -7.73 -12.92 0.70
C GLY A 76 -6.93 -11.82 1.43
N ARG A 77 -6.29 -10.90 0.69
CA ARG A 77 -5.44 -9.87 1.28
C ARG A 77 -6.30 -8.68 1.71
N LYS A 78 -6.35 -8.42 3.01
CA LYS A 78 -7.04 -7.25 3.57
C LYS A 78 -6.17 -5.98 3.48
N PRO A 79 -6.72 -4.81 3.12
CA PRO A 79 -5.99 -3.56 3.09
C PRO A 79 -5.45 -3.21 4.49
N PRO A 80 -4.17 -2.82 4.60
CA PRO A 80 -3.55 -2.51 5.89
C PRO A 80 -3.98 -1.17 6.49
N SER A 81 -4.60 -0.27 5.70
CA SER A 81 -4.90 1.09 6.13
C SER A 81 -6.11 1.68 5.42
N LYS A 82 -6.82 2.57 6.12
CA LYS A 82 -8.02 3.27 5.61
C LYS A 82 -7.76 4.15 4.38
N ASP A 83 -6.53 4.63 4.17
CA ASP A 83 -6.19 5.45 3.00
C ASP A 83 -6.21 4.66 1.68
N ILE A 84 -6.09 3.33 1.75
CA ILE A 84 -6.27 2.45 0.59
C ILE A 84 -7.75 2.33 0.28
N VAL A 85 -8.57 2.07 1.30
CA VAL A 85 -10.03 1.96 1.16
C VAL A 85 -10.61 3.25 0.58
N ARG A 86 -10.20 4.42 1.08
CA ARG A 86 -10.63 5.72 0.54
C ARG A 86 -10.31 5.91 -0.95
N LYS A 87 -9.11 5.54 -1.41
CA LYS A 87 -8.78 5.65 -2.84
C LYS A 87 -9.64 4.74 -3.73
N VAL A 88 -10.02 3.57 -3.21
CA VAL A 88 -10.89 2.63 -3.93
C VAL A 88 -12.33 3.13 -3.91
N GLU A 89 -12.78 3.69 -2.79
CA GLU A 89 -14.06 4.38 -2.68
C GLU A 89 -14.18 5.52 -3.69
N ASP A 90 -13.19 6.41 -3.73
CA ASP A 90 -13.11 7.52 -4.71
C ASP A 90 -13.15 6.98 -6.14
N ALA A 91 -12.41 5.90 -6.43
CA ALA A 91 -12.41 5.28 -7.75
C ALA A 91 -13.77 4.66 -8.12
N TYR A 92 -14.47 4.02 -7.18
CA TYR A 92 -15.81 3.51 -7.41
C TYR A 92 -16.80 4.64 -7.68
N GLU A 93 -16.72 5.73 -6.93
CA GLU A 93 -17.58 6.90 -7.12
C GLU A 93 -17.36 7.55 -8.49
N MET A 94 -16.11 7.77 -8.88
CA MET A 94 -15.76 8.34 -10.19
C MET A 94 -16.15 7.44 -11.38
N LEU A 95 -16.23 6.12 -11.17
CA LEU A 95 -16.69 5.16 -12.16
C LEU A 95 -18.20 4.89 -12.11
N GLY A 96 -18.94 5.50 -11.18
CA GLY A 96 -20.38 5.27 -11.00
C GLY A 96 -20.75 3.90 -10.41
N LEU A 97 -19.81 3.21 -9.78
CA LEU A 97 -19.96 1.88 -9.19
C LEU A 97 -20.50 1.99 -7.75
N VAL A 98 -21.75 2.44 -7.65
CA VAL A 98 -22.39 2.81 -6.37
C VAL A 98 -22.59 1.62 -5.44
N GLU A 99 -22.96 0.46 -5.98
CA GLU A 99 -23.20 -0.73 -5.15
C GLU A 99 -21.88 -1.29 -4.60
N GLU A 100 -20.83 -1.38 -5.43
CA GLU A 100 -19.50 -1.81 -4.97
C GLU A 100 -18.90 -0.85 -3.94
N LYS A 101 -19.18 0.46 -4.06
CA LYS A 101 -18.80 1.44 -3.04
C LYS A 101 -19.46 1.13 -1.69
N LYS A 102 -20.77 0.86 -1.68
CA LYS A 102 -21.50 0.52 -0.44
C LYS A 102 -20.95 -0.77 0.19
N GLU A 103 -20.76 -1.81 -0.61
CA GLU A 103 -20.20 -3.09 -0.16
C GLU A 103 -18.80 -2.92 0.44
N LEU A 104 -17.95 -2.12 -0.20
CA LEU A 104 -16.60 -1.82 0.29
C LEU A 104 -16.63 -1.16 1.68
N LEU A 105 -17.47 -0.13 1.85
CA LEU A 105 -17.57 0.61 3.11
C LEU A 105 -18.09 -0.26 4.24
N GLU A 106 -19.12 -1.09 3.98
CA GLU A 106 -19.66 -2.02 4.96
C GLU A 106 -18.61 -3.06 5.37
N LYS A 107 -17.89 -3.63 4.39
CA LYS A 107 -16.87 -4.66 4.62
C LYS A 107 -15.68 -4.17 5.44
N TYR A 108 -15.32 -2.89 5.33
CA TYR A 108 -14.13 -2.30 5.95
C TYR A 108 -14.43 -1.25 7.03
N LYS A 109 -15.67 -1.17 7.52
CA LYS A 109 -16.08 -0.23 8.60
C LYS A 109 -15.17 -0.27 9.84
N ASP A 110 -14.76 -1.47 10.25
CA ASP A 110 -13.88 -1.65 11.42
C ASP A 110 -12.51 -0.97 11.30
N LEU A 111 -12.04 -0.68 10.07
CA LEU A 111 -10.80 0.07 9.83
C LEU A 111 -10.96 1.56 10.13
N PHE A 112 -12.19 2.06 10.15
CA PHE A 112 -12.52 3.44 10.49
C PHE A 112 -12.79 3.62 11.99
N ASP A 113 -13.29 2.59 12.66
CA ASP A 113 -13.66 2.64 14.08
C ASP A 113 -12.46 2.49 15.05
N LYS A 114 -11.32 1.95 14.59
CA LYS A 114 -10.13 1.82 15.44
C LYS A 114 -9.44 3.18 15.64
N PRO A 115 -9.33 3.69 16.88
CA PRO A 115 -8.51 4.85 17.15
C PRO A 115 -7.05 4.52 16.80
N SER A 116 -6.42 5.44 16.04
CA SER A 116 -5.03 5.35 15.62
C SER A 116 -4.16 4.97 16.81
N SER A 117 -3.50 3.81 16.76
CA SER A 117 -2.65 3.31 17.85
C SER A 117 -1.41 4.18 18.14
N ASN A 118 -1.27 5.34 17.48
CA ASN A 118 -0.23 6.33 17.75
C ASN A 118 -0.44 7.12 19.05
N ASP A 119 -1.65 7.16 19.62
CA ASP A 119 -1.88 7.88 20.88
C ASP A 119 -1.27 7.18 22.11
N LYS A 120 -0.95 5.88 22.03
CA LYS A 120 -0.41 5.11 23.17
C LYS A 120 1.11 5.27 23.39
N LYS A 121 1.86 5.90 22.46
CA LYS A 121 3.33 6.01 22.56
C LYS A 121 3.86 7.31 23.19
N LYS A 122 3.02 8.31 23.47
CA LYS A 122 3.48 9.57 24.10
C LYS A 122 3.64 9.51 25.63
N GLY A 123 3.19 8.45 26.30
CA GLY A 123 3.16 8.39 27.77
C GLY A 123 4.37 7.76 28.47
N ARG A 124 5.45 7.36 27.76
CA ARG A 124 6.47 6.48 28.35
C ARG A 124 7.92 6.91 28.14
N GLN A 125 8.22 8.19 28.30
CA GLN A 125 9.59 8.64 28.58
C GLN A 125 9.56 9.85 29.50
N PHE A 126 9.66 9.64 30.82
CA PHE A 126 10.30 10.53 31.80
C PHE A 126 10.31 9.82 33.17
N LYS A 127 11.10 8.75 33.31
CA LYS A 127 11.62 8.37 34.64
C LYS A 127 12.99 9.01 34.78
N LYS A 128 13.05 10.13 35.49
CA LYS A 128 14.31 10.78 35.91
C LYS A 128 15.14 9.76 36.70
N ILE A 129 16.34 9.50 36.22
CA ILE A 129 17.40 8.81 36.96
C ILE A 129 17.81 9.74 38.11
N LYS A 130 17.57 9.36 39.37
CA LYS A 130 18.26 9.97 40.52
C LYS A 130 19.69 9.43 40.51
N ARG A 131 20.68 10.31 40.25
CA ARG A 131 22.10 9.98 40.47
C ARG A 131 22.34 9.96 41.98
N GLY A 132 23.04 8.91 42.40
CA GLY A 132 23.33 8.59 43.78
C GLY A 132 24.28 9.58 44.45
N GLU A 133 24.16 9.55 45.76
CA GLU A 133 25.08 10.07 46.75
C GLU A 133 26.47 9.47 46.54
N ILE A 134 27.50 10.31 46.59
CA ILE A 134 28.88 9.86 46.85
C ILE A 134 29.48 10.86 47.84
N PHE A 135 29.66 10.35 49.06
CA PHE A 135 30.60 10.68 50.13
C PHE A 135 31.48 11.93 50.00
N SER A 136 31.56 12.67 51.11
CA SER A 136 32.80 13.29 51.58
C SER A 136 32.98 13.05 53.07
#